data_AF-A0A968J0G8-F1
#
_entry.id   AF-A0A968J0G8-F1
#
_cell.length_a   1.000
_cell.length_b   1.000
_cell.length_c   1.000
_cell.angle_alpha   90.00
_cell.angle_beta   90.00
_cell.angle_gamma   90.00
#
_symmetry.space_group_name_H-M   'P 1'
#
loop_
_entity.id
_entity.type
_entity.pdbx_description
1 polymer ?
#
loop_
_entity_poly.entity_id
_entity_poly.type
_entity_poly.pdbx_seq_one_letter_code
_entity_poly.pdbx_strand_id
1 'polypeptide(L)' 'MNDLIQQLRHGSSSFREHWDRMDVAEKSSTLKTISHPTLGEIQFETVILHLQRSVGTKLVFFLPLNLDPEIKL' A
#
# COMPACT_ATOMS: atom_id res chain seq x y z
N MET A 1 12.21 -3.91 22.15
CA MET A 1 12.01 -3.12 20.92
C MET A 1 11.80 -4.12 19.79
N ASN A 2 10.82 -3.91 18.91
CA ASN A 2 10.33 -4.94 17.96
C ASN A 2 11.40 -5.34 16.92
N ASP A 3 11.82 -6.61 16.89
CA ASP A 3 12.93 -7.13 16.05
C ASP A 3 12.76 -6.82 14.57
N LEU A 4 11.52 -6.84 14.07
CA LEU A 4 11.22 -6.52 12.67
C LEU A 4 11.59 -5.07 12.32
N ILE A 5 11.35 -4.13 13.24
CA ILE A 5 11.70 -2.71 13.02
C ILE A 5 13.22 -2.57 12.92
N GLN A 6 13.98 -3.29 13.74
CA GLN A 6 15.44 -3.23 13.67
C GLN A 6 15.97 -3.81 12.35
N GLN A 7 15.40 -4.93 11.89
CA GLN A 7 15.76 -5.52 10.61
C GLN A 7 15.45 -4.57 9.44
N LEU A 8 14.28 -3.93 9.43
CA LEU A 8 13.89 -2.96 8.41
C LEU A 8 14.77 -1.71 8.43
N ARG A 9 15.08 -1.17 9.63
CA ARG A 9 16.00 -0.04 9.78
C ARG A 9 17.42 -0.41 9.34
N HIS A 10 17.89 -1.63 9.55
CA HIS A 10 19.22 -2.04 9.11
C HIS A 10 19.27 -2.20 7.58
N GLY A 11 18.31 -2.93 7.02
CA GLY A 11 18.31 -3.36 5.61
C GLY A 11 17.81 -2.31 4.60
N SER A 12 17.18 -1.22 5.03
CA SER A 12 16.61 -0.23 4.10
C SER A 12 16.88 1.21 4.54
N SER A 13 17.72 1.92 3.78
CA SER A 13 17.96 3.35 3.96
C SER A 13 16.68 4.17 3.79
N SER A 14 15.87 3.81 2.80
CA SER A 14 14.56 4.44 2.54
C SER A 14 13.63 4.28 3.73
N PHE A 15 13.60 3.09 4.35
CA PHE A 15 12.81 2.86 5.55
C PHE A 15 13.27 3.78 6.68
N ARG A 16 14.58 3.89 6.94
CA ARG A 16 15.10 4.81 7.98
C ARG A 16 14.64 6.24 7.74
N GLU A 17 14.80 6.74 6.51
CA GLU A 17 14.45 8.11 6.15
C GLU A 17 12.95 8.40 6.32
N HIS A 18 12.09 7.47 5.91
CA HIS A 18 10.64 7.68 5.98
C HIS A 18 10.08 7.43 7.38
N TRP A 19 10.60 6.43 8.10
CA TRP A 19 10.12 6.07 9.43
C TRP A 19 10.26 7.22 10.43
N ASP A 20 11.38 7.95 10.35
CA ASP A 20 11.65 9.07 11.25
C ASP A 20 10.82 10.33 10.88
N ARG A 21 10.14 10.36 9.72
CA ARG A 21 9.39 11.52 9.19
C ARG A 21 7.86 11.38 9.24
N MET A 22 7.32 10.16 9.34
CA MET A 22 5.88 9.95 9.24
C MET A 22 5.21 9.94 10.62
N ASP A 23 4.37 10.95 10.90
CA ASP A 23 3.31 10.81 11.89
C ASP A 23 2.26 9.82 11.36
N VAL A 24 1.79 8.93 12.23
CA VAL A 24 0.80 7.90 11.87
C VAL A 24 -0.54 8.58 11.62
N ALA A 25 -0.83 8.90 10.36
CA ALA A 25 -2.14 9.35 9.93
C ALA A 25 -3.06 8.15 9.64
N GLU A 26 -4.33 8.23 10.06
CA GLU A 26 -5.36 7.31 9.61
C GLU A 26 -5.55 7.47 8.10
N LYS A 27 -5.15 6.45 7.33
CA LYS A 27 -5.44 6.41 5.90
C LYS A 27 -6.84 5.88 5.68
N SER A 28 -7.75 6.78 5.28
CA SER A 28 -8.97 6.41 4.57
C SER A 28 -8.63 5.88 3.17
N SER A 29 -9.55 5.13 2.56
CA SER A 29 -9.41 4.67 1.16
C SER A 29 -8.96 5.82 0.28
N THR A 30 -7.95 5.57 -0.55
CA THR A 30 -7.35 6.62 -1.38
C THR A 30 -7.30 6.16 -2.81
N LEU A 31 -7.88 6.96 -3.70
CA LEU A 31 -7.58 6.93 -5.13
C LEU A 31 -6.06 7.10 -5.31
N LYS A 32 -5.46 6.24 -6.11
CA LYS A 32 -4.03 6.25 -6.42
C LYS A 32 -3.83 6.27 -7.92
N THR A 33 -2.95 7.16 -8.36
CA THR A 33 -2.38 7.17 -9.70
C THR A 33 -0.92 6.80 -9.59
N ILE A 34 -0.48 5.80 -10.35
CA ILE A 34 0.93 5.37 -10.40
C ILE A 34 1.39 5.28 -11.85
N SER A 35 2.66 5.62 -12.10
CA SER A 35 3.32 5.34 -13.37
C SER A 35 3.97 3.95 -13.30
N HIS A 36 3.34 2.96 -13.92
CA HIS A 36 3.84 1.60 -13.99
C HIS A 36 4.87 1.45 -15.13
N PRO A 37 6.03 0.81 -14.90
CA PRO A 37 7.12 0.78 -15.88
C PRO A 37 6.75 0.14 -17.22
N THR A 38 5.77 -0.77 -17.25
CA THR A 38 5.37 -1.48 -18.49
C THR A 38 3.93 -1.23 -18.93
N LEU A 39 3.07 -0.71 -18.05
CA LEU A 39 1.63 -0.55 -18.32
C LEU A 39 1.23 0.93 -18.48
N GLY A 40 2.17 1.85 -18.30
CA GLY A 40 1.88 3.29 -18.32
C GLY A 40 1.18 3.75 -17.04
N GLU A 41 0.33 4.76 -17.16
CA GLU A 41 -0.39 5.32 -16.02
C GLU A 41 -1.54 4.38 -15.60
N ILE A 42 -1.55 3.97 -14.33
CA ILE A 42 -2.61 3.15 -13.74
C ILE A 42 -3.31 3.95 -12.66
N GLN A 43 -4.64 3.94 -12.70
CA GLN A 43 -5.50 4.51 -11.67
C GLN A 43 -6.30 3.42 -10.99
N PHE A 44 -6.23 3.39 -9.66
CA PHE A 44 -6.96 2.42 -8.86
C PHE A 44 -7.34 2.98 -7.50
N GLU A 45 -8.42 2.46 -6.94
CA GLU A 45 -8.79 2.70 -5.55
C GLU A 45 -8.28 1.55 -4.66
N THR A 46 -7.79 1.88 -3.46
CA THR A 46 -7.45 0.88 -2.45
C THR A 46 -8.51 0.84 -1.36
N VAL A 47 -9.10 -0.33 -1.14
CA VAL A 47 -10.06 -0.56 -0.05
C VAL A 47 -9.40 -1.50 0.97
N ILE A 48 -9.37 -1.08 2.24
CA ILE A 48 -8.82 -1.87 3.35
C ILE A 48 -9.95 -2.21 4.30
N LEU A 49 -10.24 -3.50 4.47
CA LEU A 49 -11.24 -4.00 5.41
C LEU A 49 -10.53 -4.73 6.56
N HIS A 50 -10.71 -4.25 7.78
CA HIS A 50 -10.19 -4.90 8.99
C HIS A 50 -11.10 -6.07 9.40
N LEU A 51 -10.54 -7.25 9.62
CA LEU A 51 -11.32 -8.41 10.05
C LEU A 51 -11.51 -8.39 11.57
N GLN A 52 -12.76 -8.35 12.02
CA GLN A 52 -13.10 -8.17 13.44
C GLN A 52 -12.56 -9.25 14.39
N ARG A 53 -12.29 -10.47 13.89
CA ARG A 53 -11.93 -11.63 14.72
C ARG A 53 -10.47 -12.05 14.64
N SER A 54 -9.63 -11.29 13.95
CA SER A 54 -8.20 -11.60 13.81
C SER A 54 -7.38 -10.32 13.93
N VAL A 55 -6.71 -10.17 15.08
CA VAL A 55 -5.84 -9.01 15.35
C VAL A 55 -4.79 -8.92 14.25
N GLY A 56 -4.75 -7.78 13.57
CA GLY A 56 -3.77 -7.50 12.51
C GLY A 56 -4.11 -8.05 11.13
N THR A 57 -5.18 -8.84 10.95
CA THR A 57 -5.59 -9.31 9.62
C THR A 57 -6.48 -8.30 8.93
N LYS A 58 -6.16 -8.02 7.66
CA LYS A 58 -6.90 -7.10 6.80
C LYS A 58 -7.04 -7.67 5.39
N LEU A 59 -8.19 -7.43 4.76
CA LEU A 59 -8.37 -7.61 3.33
C LEU A 59 -8.02 -6.31 2.62
N VAL A 60 -7.24 -6.40 1.55
CA VAL A 60 -6.84 -5.25 0.75
C VAL A 60 -7.27 -5.51 -0.69
N PHE A 61 -8.16 -4.67 -1.20
CA PHE A 61 -8.62 -4.70 -2.58
C PHE A 61 -8.00 -3.55 -3.37
N PHE A 62 -7.64 -3.84 -4.62
CA PHE A 62 -7.21 -2.85 -5.61
C PHE A 62 -8.26 -2.82 -6.72
N LEU A 63 -9.07 -1.78 -6.75
CA LEU A 63 -10.15 -1.61 -7.70
C LEU A 63 -9.66 -0.73 -8.85
N PRO A 64 -9.44 -1.29 -10.05
CA PRO A 64 -9.00 -0.49 -11.19
C PRO A 64 -10.11 0.46 -11.64
N LEU A 65 -9.74 1.68 -12.00
CA LEU A 65 -10.70 2.71 -12.42
C LEU A 65 -10.69 2.98 -13.92
N ASN A 66 -9.60 2.61 -14.62
CA ASN A 66 -9.43 2.78 -16.06
C ASN A 66 -8.94 1.48 -16.74
N LEU A 67 -9.64 0.35 -16.54
CA LEU A 67 -9.40 -0.79 -17.41
C LEU A 67 -10.21 -0.58 -18.69
N ASP A 68 -9.51 -0.34 -19.79
CA ASP A 68 -10.04 -0.64 -21.12
C ASP A 68 -10.46 -2.13 -21.09
N PRO A 69 -11.73 -2.48 -21.40
CA PRO A 69 -12.27 -3.83 -21.18
C PRO A 69 -11.59 -4.96 -21.97
N GLU A 70 -10.56 -4.66 -22.78
CA GLU A 70 -9.81 -5.63 -23.58
C GLU A 70 -8.61 -6.26 -22.85
N ILE A 71 -8.20 -5.76 -21.68
CA ILE A 71 -7.13 -6.41 -20.89
C ILE A 71 -7.74 -7.56 -20.06
N LYS A 72 -7.77 -8.75 -20.66
CA LYS A 72 -7.98 -10.01 -19.93
C LYS A 72 -6.71 -10.30 -19.12
N LEU A 73 -6.82 -10.25 -17.79
CA LEU A 73 -5.87 -10.83 -16.85
C LEU A 73 -5.79 -12.35 -17.00
#